data_AF-A0A1F2PAI8-F1
#
_entry.id   AF-A0A1F2PAI8-F1
#
_cell.length_a   1.000
_cell.length_b   1.000
_cell.length_c   1.000
_cell.angle_alpha   90.00
_cell.angle_beta   90.00
_cell.angle_gamma   90.00
#
_symmetry.space_group_name_H-M   'P 1'
#
loop_
_entity.id
_entity.type
_entity.pdbx_description
1 polymer ?
#
loop_
_entity_poly.entity_id
_entity_poly.type
_entity_poly.pdbx_seq_one_letter_code
_entity_poly.pdbx_strand_id
1 'polypeptide(L)'
;MDIKAQLKSEPGKFIISFVIVMTVLYGIFYTFRDEFLVMRVVTAILLGSTLTLIGMDTTVSGDVITTCDLNLKIIDECTAVFSIIVYIAAIIAYPANTRSKIIGVVSGIPVLYGFNILRLVVLALVGVNFPGAFDFVHVYLWQTTFIIFVLITFLLWLKVVVERRENVE
;
A
#
# COMPACT_ATOMS: atom_id res chain seq x y z
N MET A 1 3.91 -29.68 -19.55
CA MET A 1 3.84 -28.21 -19.47
C MET A 1 5.27 -27.70 -19.39
N ASP A 2 5.81 -27.10 -20.47
CA ASP A 2 7.24 -26.74 -20.55
C ASP A 2 7.49 -25.37 -19.89
N ILE A 3 8.00 -25.41 -18.66
CA ILE A 3 8.32 -24.23 -17.84
C ILE A 3 9.36 -23.33 -18.52
N LYS A 4 10.30 -23.90 -19.28
CA LYS A 4 11.36 -23.12 -19.96
C LYS A 4 10.80 -22.27 -21.11
N ALA A 5 9.81 -22.79 -21.83
CA ALA A 5 9.13 -22.05 -22.89
C ALA A 5 8.31 -20.86 -22.34
N GLN A 6 7.63 -21.05 -21.20
CA GLN A 6 6.88 -19.99 -20.52
C GLN A 6 7.79 -18.87 -19.99
N LEU A 7 8.95 -19.20 -19.40
CA LEU A 7 9.94 -18.22 -18.90
C LEU A 7 10.50 -17.32 -20.02
N LYS A 8 10.55 -17.82 -21.27
CA LYS A 8 11.04 -17.05 -22.43
C LYS A 8 9.99 -16.10 -23.02
N SER A 9 8.72 -16.26 -22.66
CA SER A 9 7.62 -15.39 -23.14
C SER A 9 7.69 -14.00 -22.50
N GLU A 10 7.13 -12.99 -23.18
CA GLU A 10 7.05 -11.62 -22.63
C GLU A 10 6.36 -11.56 -21.24
N PRO A 11 5.25 -12.29 -20.99
CA PRO A 11 4.67 -12.40 -19.64
C PRO A 11 5.60 -13.07 -18.63
N GLY A 12 6.34 -14.11 -19.05
CA GLY A 12 7.30 -14.80 -18.20
C GLY A 12 8.41 -13.90 -17.70
N LYS A 13 8.98 -13.07 -18.58
CA LYS A 13 10.00 -12.07 -18.22
C LYS A 13 9.48 -11.04 -17.23
N PHE A 14 8.25 -10.55 -17.43
CA PHE A 14 7.61 -9.63 -16.50
C PHE A 14 7.48 -10.25 -15.10
N ILE A 15 6.94 -11.47 -15.00
CA ILE A 15 6.73 -12.15 -13.71
C ILE A 15 8.06 -12.35 -12.98
N ILE A 16 9.10 -12.83 -13.68
CA ILE A 16 10.42 -13.02 -13.07
C ILE A 16 10.97 -11.69 -12.56
N SER A 17 10.94 -10.65 -13.41
CA SER A 17 11.43 -9.32 -13.04
C SER A 17 10.66 -8.76 -11.84
N PHE A 18 9.33 -8.90 -11.83
CA PHE A 18 8.47 -8.50 -10.73
C PHE A 18 8.85 -9.20 -9.43
N VAL A 19 8.99 -10.53 -9.45
CA VAL A 19 9.36 -11.31 -8.25
C VAL A 19 10.76 -10.92 -7.75
N ILE A 20 11.73 -10.72 -8.64
CA ILE A 20 13.09 -10.29 -8.26
C ILE A 20 13.05 -8.91 -7.61
N VAL A 21 12.45 -7.92 -8.27
CA VAL A 21 12.38 -6.54 -7.76
C VAL A 21 11.62 -6.49 -6.45
N MET A 22 10.50 -7.19 -6.36
CA MET A 22 9.72 -7.31 -5.12
C MET A 22 10.58 -7.89 -3.99
N THR A 23 11.27 -9.01 -4.24
CA THR A 23 12.15 -9.65 -3.24
C THR A 23 13.25 -8.72 -2.77
N VAL A 24 13.89 -7.99 -3.70
CA VAL A 24 14.94 -7.01 -3.37
C VAL A 24 14.38 -5.88 -2.53
N LEU A 25 13.24 -5.28 -2.92
CA LEU A 25 12.63 -4.17 -2.17
C LEU A 25 12.17 -4.59 -0.77
N TYR A 26 11.58 -5.78 -0.62
CA TYR A 26 11.26 -6.33 0.69
C TYR A 26 12.52 -6.61 1.51
N GLY A 27 13.57 -7.17 0.91
CA GLY A 27 14.86 -7.40 1.58
C GLY A 27 15.46 -6.10 2.11
N ILE A 28 15.43 -5.03 1.31
CA ILE A 28 15.84 -3.69 1.74
C ILE A 28 14.96 -3.21 2.90
N PHE A 29 13.63 -3.30 2.76
CA PHE A 29 12.71 -2.88 3.82
C PHE A 29 12.98 -3.58 5.15
N TYR A 30 13.17 -4.90 5.15
CA TYR A 30 13.46 -5.66 6.37
C TYR A 30 14.86 -5.35 6.94
N THR A 31 15.85 -5.05 6.09
CA THR A 31 17.19 -4.67 6.54
C THR A 31 17.19 -3.31 7.25
N PHE A 32 16.41 -2.35 6.76
CA PHE A 32 16.31 -1.00 7.30
C PHE A 32 15.05 -0.77 8.13
N ARG A 33 14.44 -1.84 8.65
CA ARG A 33 13.13 -1.81 9.31
C ARG A 33 13.06 -0.80 10.45
N ASP A 34 14.13 -0.69 11.25
CA ASP A 34 14.18 0.20 12.40
C ASP A 34 14.20 1.68 12.00
N GLU A 35 14.76 2.01 10.84
CA GLU A 35 14.73 3.38 10.29
C GLU A 35 13.32 3.78 9.82
N PHE A 36 12.47 2.80 9.47
CA PHE A 36 11.08 3.03 9.08
C PHE A 36 10.13 3.29 10.27
N LEU A 37 10.65 3.39 11.51
CA LEU A 37 9.86 3.86 12.67
C LEU A 37 9.18 5.21 12.40
N VAL A 38 9.83 6.10 11.64
CA VAL A 38 9.27 7.39 11.24
C VAL A 38 7.94 7.21 10.49
N MET A 39 7.82 6.20 9.62
CA MET A 39 6.59 5.95 8.88
C MET A 39 5.43 5.53 9.79
N ARG A 40 5.72 4.79 10.88
CA ARG A 40 4.70 4.43 11.88
C ARG A 40 4.20 5.65 12.62
N VAL A 41 5.12 6.52 13.06
CA VAL A 41 4.79 7.77 13.77
C VAL A 41 4.00 8.72 12.86
N VAL A 42 4.44 8.92 11.61
CA VAL A 42 3.71 9.74 10.63
C VAL A 42 2.31 9.21 10.39
N THR A 43 2.18 7.89 10.22
CA THR A 43 0.86 7.24 10.07
C THR A 43 0.00 7.46 11.31
N ALA A 44 0.58 7.37 12.51
CA ALA A 44 -0.13 7.59 13.76
C ALA A 44 -0.65 9.02 13.89
N ILE A 45 0.19 10.01 13.55
CA ILE A 45 -0.17 11.43 13.55
C ILE A 45 -1.29 11.70 12.54
N LEU A 46 -1.18 11.18 11.32
CA LEU A 46 -2.19 11.39 10.27
C LEU A 46 -3.52 10.76 10.64
N LEU A 47 -3.51 9.51 11.13
CA LEU A 47 -4.72 8.85 11.61
C LEU A 47 -5.32 9.63 12.78
N GLY A 48 -4.53 9.93 13.80
CA GLY A 48 -4.99 10.65 14.99
C GLY A 48 -5.60 12.01 14.64
N SER A 49 -4.94 12.79 13.78
CA SER A 49 -5.46 14.07 13.29
C SER A 49 -6.80 13.90 12.57
N THR A 50 -6.92 12.85 11.75
CA THR A 50 -8.18 12.55 11.04
C THR A 50 -9.29 12.15 12.01
N LEU A 51 -8.99 11.36 13.04
CA LEU A 51 -9.94 10.96 14.08
C LEU A 51 -10.40 12.15 14.92
N THR A 52 -9.49 13.06 15.29
CA THR A 52 -9.85 14.31 15.97
C THR A 52 -10.74 15.19 15.09
N LEU A 53 -10.47 15.28 13.79
CA LEU A 53 -11.29 16.07 12.85
C LEU A 53 -12.73 15.56 12.73
N ILE A 54 -12.96 14.25 12.89
CA ILE A 54 -14.30 13.66 12.90
C ILE A 54 -14.96 13.68 14.30
N GLY A 55 -14.34 14.35 15.27
CA GLY A 55 -14.90 14.60 16.60
C GLY A 55 -14.59 13.56 17.67
N MET A 56 -13.61 12.66 17.43
CA MET A 56 -13.20 11.68 18.43
C MET A 56 -12.13 12.23 19.36
N ASP A 57 -12.29 12.03 20.67
CA ASP A 57 -11.24 12.34 21.63
C ASP A 57 -10.06 11.37 21.42
N THR A 58 -8.96 11.90 20.90
CA THR A 58 -7.85 11.12 20.37
C THR A 58 -6.52 11.72 20.81
N THR A 59 -5.67 10.88 21.39
CA THR A 59 -4.31 11.26 21.80
C THR A 59 -3.31 10.38 21.05
N VAL A 60 -2.23 10.98 20.54
CA VAL A 60 -1.15 10.27 19.83
C VAL A 60 0.12 10.34 20.64
N SER A 61 0.76 9.20 20.90
CA SER A 61 2.03 9.09 21.60
C SER A 61 2.94 8.12 20.85
N GLY A 62 3.89 8.66 20.07
CA GLY A 62 4.76 7.86 19.20
C GLY A 62 3.98 7.13 18.11
N ASP A 63 4.06 5.80 18.10
CA ASP A 63 3.30 4.91 17.21
C ASP A 63 1.99 4.39 17.82
N VAL A 64 1.58 4.91 18.99
CA VAL A 64 0.35 4.51 19.68
C VAL A 64 -0.69 5.63 19.61
N ILE A 65 -1.93 5.23 19.33
CA ILE A 65 -3.12 6.09 19.30
C ILE A 65 -4.08 5.57 20.36
N THR A 66 -4.52 6.46 21.24
CA THR A 66 -5.58 6.18 22.20
C THR A 66 -6.79 7.02 21.83
N THR A 67 -7.93 6.38 21.58
CA THR A 67 -9.18 7.08 21.26
C THR A 67 -10.36 6.42 21.97
N CYS A 68 -11.13 7.21 22.70
CA CYS A 68 -12.15 6.70 23.63
C CYS A 68 -11.54 5.60 24.53
N ASP A 69 -12.02 4.35 24.42
CA ASP A 69 -11.51 3.19 25.17
C ASP A 69 -10.62 2.26 24.34
N LEU A 70 -10.28 2.65 23.10
CA LEU A 70 -9.51 1.85 22.15
C LEU A 70 -8.05 2.31 22.10
N ASN A 71 -7.14 1.37 22.30
CA ASN A 71 -5.70 1.58 22.11
C ASN A 71 -5.23 0.87 20.83
N LEU A 72 -4.74 1.65 19.87
CA LEU A 72 -4.23 1.16 18.59
C LEU A 72 -2.74 1.43 18.49
N LYS A 73 -1.94 0.38 18.30
CA LYS A 73 -0.52 0.50 17.97
C LYS A 73 -0.31 0.34 16.47
N ILE A 74 0.31 1.34 15.85
CA ILE A 74 0.65 1.34 14.44
C ILE A 74 1.87 0.44 14.21
N ILE A 75 1.67 -0.66 13.52
CA ILE A 75 2.72 -1.57 13.05
C ILE A 75 3.02 -1.35 11.57
N ASP A 76 4.05 -2.00 11.03
CA ASP A 76 4.43 -1.86 9.62
C ASP A 76 3.28 -2.13 8.64
N GLU A 77 2.43 -3.12 8.97
CA GLU A 77 1.24 -3.50 8.19
C GLU A 77 0.21 -2.37 8.07
N CYS A 78 0.25 -1.40 8.99
CA CYS A 78 -0.61 -0.22 9.00
C CYS A 78 -0.05 0.94 8.17
N THR A 79 1.18 0.87 7.66
CA THR A 79 1.85 2.02 6.98
C THR A 79 1.73 2.00 5.45
N ALA A 80 0.90 1.11 4.89
CA ALA A 80 0.78 0.82 3.46
C ALA A 80 2.06 0.31 2.77
N VAL A 81 3.19 0.20 3.48
CA VAL A 81 4.52 -0.04 2.91
C VAL A 81 4.58 -1.28 2.04
N PHE A 82 3.94 -2.38 2.48
CA PHE A 82 3.92 -3.64 1.74
C PHE A 82 3.22 -3.50 0.39
N SER A 83 2.09 -2.82 0.35
CA SER A 83 1.34 -2.62 -0.88
C SER A 83 2.03 -1.65 -1.82
N ILE A 84 2.69 -0.62 -1.27
CA ILE A 84 3.52 0.30 -2.03
C ILE A 84 4.71 -0.45 -2.67
N ILE A 85 5.39 -1.33 -1.92
CA ILE A 85 6.48 -2.15 -2.45
C ILE A 85 6.00 -3.03 -3.61
N VAL A 86 4.88 -3.73 -3.45
CA VAL A 86 4.29 -4.57 -4.50
C VAL A 86 3.94 -3.74 -5.74
N TYR A 87 3.31 -2.58 -5.56
CA TYR A 87 2.96 -1.68 -6.64
C TYR A 87 4.18 -1.13 -7.39
N ILE A 88 5.21 -0.68 -6.66
CA ILE A 88 6.46 -0.19 -7.25
C ILE A 88 7.16 -1.32 -8.02
N ALA A 89 7.21 -2.53 -7.45
CA ALA A 89 7.78 -3.68 -8.13
C ALA A 89 7.07 -3.96 -9.46
N ALA A 90 5.74 -3.86 -9.50
CA ALA A 90 4.95 -4.04 -10.72
C ALA A 90 5.28 -2.97 -11.77
N ILE A 91 5.38 -1.70 -11.38
CA ILE A 91 5.77 -0.60 -12.29
C ILE A 91 7.18 -0.80 -12.85
N ILE A 92 8.14 -1.14 -12.00
CA ILE A 92 9.54 -1.31 -12.41
C ILE A 92 9.67 -2.49 -13.38
N ALA A 93 8.99 -3.60 -13.09
CA ALA A 93 9.00 -4.79 -13.93
C ALA A 93 8.29 -4.60 -15.27
N TYR A 94 7.31 -3.69 -15.34
CA TYR A 94 6.58 -3.43 -16.58
C TYR A 94 7.47 -2.74 -17.63
N PRO A 95 7.44 -3.17 -18.91
CA PRO A 95 8.28 -2.61 -19.97
C PRO A 95 7.73 -1.26 -20.48
N ALA A 96 7.78 -0.22 -19.64
CA ALA A 96 7.41 1.16 -20.01
C ALA A 96 8.61 2.13 -19.93
N ASN A 97 8.50 3.28 -20.61
CA ASN A 97 9.48 4.35 -20.55
C ASN A 97 9.68 4.87 -19.12
N THR A 98 10.92 5.27 -18.78
CA THR A 98 11.30 5.72 -17.43
C THR A 98 10.44 6.87 -16.91
N ARG A 99 10.03 7.81 -17.78
CA ARG A 99 9.13 8.91 -17.41
C ARG A 99 7.76 8.41 -16.96
N SER A 100 7.18 7.45 -17.68
CA SER A 100 5.89 6.84 -17.31
C SER A 100 5.98 6.10 -15.98
N LYS A 101 7.09 5.39 -15.75
CA LYS A 101 7.37 4.73 -14.45
C LYS A 101 7.44 5.74 -13.29
N ILE A 102 8.21 6.82 -13.43
CA ILE A 102 8.32 7.86 -12.40
C ILE A 102 6.96 8.47 -12.10
N ILE A 103 6.17 8.81 -13.13
CA ILE A 103 4.83 9.37 -12.94
C ILE A 103 3.95 8.38 -12.16
N GLY A 104 3.99 7.09 -12.51
CA GLY A 104 3.21 6.05 -11.83
C GLY A 104 3.59 5.85 -10.37
N VAL A 105 4.88 5.91 -10.05
CA VAL A 105 5.36 5.81 -8.66
C VAL A 105 4.94 7.05 -7.87
N VAL A 106 5.20 8.24 -8.41
CA VAL A 106 4.91 9.52 -7.73
C VAL A 106 3.40 9.72 -7.53
N SER A 107 2.56 9.30 -8.47
CA SER A 107 1.10 9.41 -8.33
C SER A 107 0.50 8.27 -7.51
N GLY A 108 1.02 7.05 -7.64
CA GLY A 108 0.46 5.87 -6.99
C GLY A 108 0.73 5.80 -5.49
N ILE A 109 1.90 6.25 -5.02
CA ILE A 109 2.24 6.24 -3.59
C ILE A 109 1.21 7.04 -2.77
N PRO A 110 0.90 8.32 -3.08
CA PRO A 110 -0.13 9.07 -2.35
C PRO A 110 -1.51 8.43 -2.39
N VAL A 111 -1.90 7.83 -3.52
CA VAL A 111 -3.20 7.16 -3.69
C VAL A 111 -3.31 5.94 -2.77
N LEU A 112 -2.29 5.07 -2.77
CA LEU A 112 -2.26 3.89 -1.91
C LEU A 112 -2.18 4.25 -0.43
N TYR A 113 -1.36 5.25 -0.10
CA TYR A 113 -1.21 5.70 1.29
C TYR A 113 -2.47 6.39 1.81
N GLY A 114 -3.12 7.23 1.00
CA GLY A 114 -4.41 7.84 1.35
C GLY A 114 -5.51 6.81 1.57
N PHE A 115 -5.59 5.79 0.70
CA PHE A 115 -6.51 4.67 0.88
C PHE A 115 -6.23 3.86 2.15
N ASN A 116 -4.95 3.71 2.52
CA ASN A 116 -4.57 3.10 3.80
C ASN A 116 -5.04 3.92 5.00
N ILE A 117 -4.91 5.26 4.99
CA ILE A 117 -5.44 6.10 6.06
C ILE A 117 -6.96 5.94 6.19
N LEU A 118 -7.69 5.93 5.06
CA LEU A 118 -9.14 5.67 5.05
C LEU A 118 -9.47 4.31 5.71
N ARG A 119 -8.75 3.25 5.32
CA ARG A 119 -8.87 1.93 5.95
C ARG A 119 -8.68 1.99 7.47
N LEU A 120 -7.65 2.70 7.94
CA LEU A 120 -7.35 2.81 9.36
C LEU A 120 -8.44 3.58 10.11
N VAL A 121 -8.99 4.65 9.52
CA VAL A 121 -10.13 5.39 10.10
C VAL A 121 -11.34 4.49 10.26
N VAL A 122 -11.72 3.74 9.21
CA VAL A 122 -12.86 2.82 9.29
C VAL A 122 -12.60 1.73 10.33
N LEU A 123 -11.37 1.20 10.40
CA LEU A 123 -11.01 0.19 11.39
C LEU A 123 -11.10 0.72 12.83
N ALA A 124 -10.68 1.97 13.07
CA ALA A 124 -10.84 2.62 14.37
C ALA A 124 -12.33 2.80 14.72
N LEU A 125 -13.16 3.26 13.78
CA LEU A 125 -14.59 3.41 13.98
C LEU A 125 -15.30 2.07 14.26
N VAL A 126 -14.96 1.02 13.52
CA VAL A 126 -15.49 -0.33 13.76
C VAL A 126 -14.99 -0.86 15.10
N GLY A 127 -13.73 -0.63 15.47
CA GLY A 127 -13.18 -1.07 16.75
C GLY A 127 -13.88 -0.45 17.96
N VAL A 128 -14.29 0.82 17.86
CA VAL A 128 -15.04 1.50 18.91
C VAL A 128 -16.52 1.08 18.94
N ASN A 129 -17.19 1.03 17.80
CA ASN A 129 -18.65 0.86 17.75
C ASN A 129 -19.11 -0.61 17.64
N PHE A 130 -18.30 -1.48 17.03
CA PHE A 130 -18.64 -2.88 16.75
C PHE A 130 -17.43 -3.81 16.97
N PRO A 131 -16.95 -4.00 18.21
CA PRO A 131 -15.75 -4.79 18.49
C PRO A 131 -15.83 -6.22 17.94
N GLY A 132 -17.02 -6.84 17.97
CA GLY A 132 -17.23 -8.20 17.43
C GLY A 132 -17.07 -8.33 15.91
N ALA A 133 -17.10 -7.22 15.17
CA ALA A 133 -16.86 -7.20 13.72
C ALA A 133 -15.42 -6.82 13.36
N PHE A 134 -14.59 -6.42 14.34
CA PHE A 134 -13.25 -5.89 14.10
C PHE A 134 -12.37 -6.88 13.35
N ASP A 135 -12.27 -8.13 13.83
CA ASP A 135 -11.41 -9.15 13.21
C ASP A 135 -11.85 -9.49 11.79
N PHE A 136 -13.17 -9.54 11.56
CA PHE A 136 -13.71 -9.80 10.23
C PHE A 136 -13.34 -8.68 9.26
N VAL A 137 -13.55 -7.44 9.67
CA VAL A 137 -13.25 -6.25 8.87
C VAL A 137 -11.73 -6.13 8.65
N HIS A 138 -10.94 -6.32 9.70
CA HIS A 138 -9.49 -6.23 9.67
C HIS A 138 -8.86 -7.23 8.70
N VAL A 139 -9.24 -8.51 8.82
CA VAL A 139 -8.60 -9.58 8.07
C VAL A 139 -9.23 -9.76 6.69
N TYR A 140 -10.54 -9.91 6.60
CA TYR A 140 -11.15 -10.37 5.34
C TYR A 140 -11.52 -9.23 4.41
N LEU A 141 -12.20 -8.21 4.96
CA LEU A 141 -12.65 -7.08 4.15
C LEU A 141 -11.46 -6.28 3.63
N TRP A 142 -10.56 -5.88 4.54
CA TRP A 142 -9.44 -5.02 4.15
C TRP A 142 -8.39 -5.73 3.31
N GLN A 143 -8.04 -6.98 3.60
CA GLN A 143 -7.06 -7.71 2.78
C GLN A 143 -7.53 -7.87 1.34
N THR A 144 -8.78 -8.29 1.14
CA THR A 144 -9.36 -8.46 -0.21
C THR A 144 -9.46 -7.12 -0.95
N THR A 145 -9.95 -6.10 -0.26
CA THR A 145 -10.12 -4.76 -0.85
C THR A 145 -8.78 -4.16 -1.26
N PHE A 146 -7.74 -4.33 -0.44
CA PHE A 146 -6.42 -3.76 -0.74
C PHE A 146 -5.77 -4.39 -1.97
N ILE A 147 -5.88 -5.72 -2.12
CA ILE A 147 -5.37 -6.43 -3.31
C ILE A 147 -6.04 -5.89 -4.57
N ILE A 148 -7.38 -5.81 -4.57
CA ILE A 148 -8.15 -5.28 -5.69
C ILE A 148 -7.75 -3.82 -5.98
N PHE A 149 -7.60 -3.01 -4.94
CA PHE A 149 -7.25 -1.59 -5.09
C PHE A 149 -5.86 -1.37 -5.70
N VAL A 150 -4.86 -2.15 -5.28
CA VAL A 150 -3.51 -2.12 -5.87
C VAL A 150 -3.56 -2.52 -7.35
N LEU A 151 -4.30 -3.57 -7.70
CA LEU A 151 -4.48 -3.99 -9.09
C LEU A 151 -5.16 -2.91 -9.93
N ILE A 152 -6.24 -2.31 -9.43
CA ILE A 152 -6.93 -1.21 -10.12
C ILE A 152 -5.99 -0.03 -10.31
N THR A 153 -5.23 0.35 -9.28
CA THR A 153 -4.28 1.48 -9.36
C THR A 153 -3.22 1.23 -10.43
N PHE A 154 -2.70 0.00 -10.50
CA PHE A 154 -1.74 -0.42 -11.53
C PHE A 154 -2.35 -0.40 -12.94
N LEU A 155 -3.56 -0.95 -13.13
CA LEU A 155 -4.25 -0.95 -14.41
C LEU A 155 -4.61 0.48 -14.88
N LEU A 156 -5.00 1.35 -13.94
CA LEU A 156 -5.25 2.77 -14.24
C LEU A 156 -3.97 3.48 -14.69
N TRP A 157 -2.83 3.20 -14.07
CA TRP A 157 -1.54 3.73 -14.53
C TRP A 157 -1.21 3.26 -15.94
N LEU A 158 -1.40 1.97 -16.26
CA LEU A 158 -1.21 1.44 -17.61
C LEU A 158 -2.06 2.19 -18.64
N LYS A 159 -3.36 2.29 -18.38
CA LYS A 159 -4.29 2.92 -19.31
C LYS A 159 -4.09 4.43 -19.46
N VAL A 160 -3.86 5.14 -18.37
CA VAL A 160 -3.85 6.62 -18.36
C VAL A 160 -2.48 7.19 -18.69
N VAL A 161 -1.41 6.52 -18.26
CA VAL A 161 -0.04 7.03 -18.37
C VAL A 161 0.74 6.31 -19.46
N VAL A 162 0.69 4.98 -19.52
CA VAL A 162 1.48 4.21 -20.50
C VAL A 162 0.86 4.32 -21.89
N GLU A 163 -0.38 3.87 -22.07
CA GLU A 163 -1.07 3.89 -23.39
C GLU A 163 -1.17 5.32 -23.94
N ARG A 164 -1.43 6.32 -23.08
CA ARG A 164 -1.52 7.71 -23.53
C ARG A 164 -0.18 8.27 -24.02
N ARG A 165 0.95 7.81 -23.47
CA ARG A 165 2.29 8.26 -23.88
C ARG A 165 2.72 7.62 -25.20
N GLU A 166 2.44 6.33 -25.39
CA GLU A 166 2.71 5.63 -26.67
C GLU A 166 1.93 6.22 -27.83
N ASN A 167 0.73 6.77 -27.59
CA ASN A 167 -0.05 7.45 -28.64
C ASN A 167 0.40 8.88 -28.96
N VAL A 168 1.33 9.46 -28.18
CA VAL A 168 1.80 10.85 -28.31
C VAL A 168 3.25 10.93 -28.79
N GLU A 169 4.04 9.89 -28.58
CA GLU A 169 5.41 9.71 -29.13
C GLU A 169 5.38 9.13 -30.55
#